data_AF-A0A926PT32-F1
#
_entry.id   AF-A0A926PT32-F1
#
_cell.length_a   1.000
_cell.length_b   1.000
_cell.length_c   1.000
_cell.angle_alpha   90.00
_cell.angle_beta   90.00
_cell.angle_gamma   90.00
#
_symmetry.space_group_name_H-M   'P 1'
#
loop_
_entity.id
_entity.type
_entity.pdbx_description
1 polymer ?
#
loop_
_entity_poly.entity_id
_entity_poly.type
_entity_poly.pdbx_seq_one_letter_code
_entity_poly.pdbx_strand_id
1 'polypeptide(L)' 'MNYSSDRFPWWDYLNQELFDRERPFVWNLEKFWHTHRVQKLERCWERSEVYLLEHCWRQETDEKNT' A
#
# COMPACT_ATOMS: atom_id res chain seq x y z
N MET A 1 14.37 11.86 10.39
CA MET A 1 13.20 11.15 9.84
C MET A 1 11.99 11.47 10.72
N ASN A 2 11.11 12.36 10.27
CA ASN A 2 9.94 12.77 11.03
C ASN A 2 8.87 11.66 10.93
N TYR A 3 8.66 10.91 12.01
CA TYR A 3 7.51 10.02 12.16
C TYR A 3 6.26 10.90 12.26
N SER A 4 5.72 11.25 11.09
CA SER A 4 4.44 11.95 10.96
C SER A 4 3.33 11.05 11.49
N SER A 5 3.04 11.23 12.78
CA SER A 5 1.77 11.02 13.48
C SER A 5 0.91 9.84 12.98
N ASP A 6 0.82 8.80 13.80
CA ASP A 6 -0.20 7.73 13.78
C ASP A 6 -1.63 8.30 14.04
N ARG A 7 -1.97 9.41 13.40
CA ARG A 7 -3.30 10.00 13.46
C ARG A 7 -4.15 9.36 12.38
N PHE A 8 -5.41 9.11 12.75
CA PHE A 8 -6.41 8.61 11.83
C PHE A 8 -6.50 9.52 10.60
N PRO A 9 -6.56 8.98 9.36
CA PRO A 9 -6.46 9.74 8.14
C PRO A 9 -7.88 10.11 7.71
N TRP A 10 -8.47 11.07 8.41
CA TRP A 10 -9.87 11.46 8.23
C TRP A 10 -10.21 11.82 6.79
N TRP A 11 -9.32 12.52 6.09
CA TRP A 11 -9.53 12.88 4.69
C TRP A 11 -9.58 11.64 3.78
N ASP A 12 -8.71 10.67 3.99
CA ASP A 12 -8.71 9.43 3.20
C ASP A 12 -9.96 8.59 3.51
N TYR A 13 -10.45 8.58 4.75
CA TYR A 13 -11.67 7.89 5.13
C TYR A 13 -12.92 8.51 4.50
N LEU A 14 -13.03 9.84 4.54
CA LEU A 14 -14.20 10.56 4.00
C LEU A 14 -14.22 10.57 2.48
N ASN A 15 -13.05 10.50 1.84
CA ASN A 15 -12.90 10.49 0.38
C ASN A 15 -12.79 9.07 -0.21
N GLN A 16 -13.19 8.04 0.53
CA GLN A 16 -13.33 6.69 -0.04
C GLN A 16 -14.33 6.70 -1.20
N GLU A 17 -14.07 5.87 -2.21
CA GLU A 17 -14.95 5.73 -3.35
C GLU A 17 -16.28 5.10 -2.91
N LEU A 18 -17.39 5.82 -3.11
CA LEU A 18 -18.70 5.40 -2.61
C LEU A 18 -19.38 4.32 -3.49
N PHE A 19 -18.94 4.16 -4.74
CA PHE A 19 -19.60 3.34 -5.75
C PHE A 19 -18.65 2.45 -6.57
N ASP A 20 -17.42 2.23 -6.09
CA ASP A 20 -16.52 1.29 -6.76
C ASP A 20 -16.91 -0.16 -6.39
N ARG A 21 -17.13 -0.97 -7.42
CA ARG A 21 -17.47 -2.40 -7.30
C ARG A 21 -16.26 -3.21 -6.83
N GLU A 22 -15.05 -2.77 -7.14
CA GLU A 22 -13.80 -3.42 -6.74
C GLU A 22 -13.32 -2.95 -5.37
N ARG A 23 -13.62 -1.70 -4.99
CA ARG A 23 -13.22 -1.10 -3.72
C ARG A 23 -14.43 -0.55 -2.96
N PRO A 24 -15.22 -1.42 -2.30
CA PRO A 24 -16.39 -0.98 -1.56
C PRO A 24 -15.99 -0.08 -0.38
N PHE A 25 -16.83 0.93 -0.11
CA PHE A 25 -16.67 1.82 1.02
C PHE A 25 -16.60 1.05 2.35
N VAL A 26 -15.55 1.30 3.14
CA VAL A 26 -15.34 0.67 4.44
C VAL A 26 -15.93 1.55 5.54
N TRP A 27 -17.10 1.15 6.05
CA TRP A 27 -17.82 1.88 7.10
C TRP A 27 -17.22 1.77 8.50
N ASN A 28 -16.49 0.68 8.78
CA ASN A 28 -15.90 0.46 10.09
C ASN A 28 -14.54 1.20 10.16
N LEU A 29 -14.44 2.18 11.06
CA LEU A 29 -13.26 3.03 11.23
C LEU A 29 -12.00 2.22 11.58
N GLU A 30 -12.10 1.24 12.47
CA GLU A 30 -10.97 0.40 12.88
C GLU A 30 -10.47 -0.46 11.70
N LYS A 31 -11.41 -1.09 10.98
CA LYS A 31 -11.09 -1.87 9.77
C LYS A 31 -10.41 -0.99 8.72
N PHE A 32 -10.96 0.20 8.45
CA PHE A 32 -10.35 1.15 7.54
C PHE A 32 -8.94 1.53 7.99
N TRP A 33 -8.75 1.81 9.28
CA TRP A 33 -7.44 2.17 9.82
C TRP A 33 -6.39 1.08 9.62
N HIS A 34 -6.72 -0.17 9.93
CA HIS A 34 -5.81 -1.29 9.70
C HIS A 34 -5.48 -1.45 8.22
N THR A 35 -6.49 -1.45 7.34
CA THR A 35 -6.29 -1.55 5.89
C THR A 35 -5.43 -0.40 5.35
N HIS A 36 -5.71 0.83 5.76
CA HIS A 36 -4.96 2.01 5.33
C HIS A 36 -3.49 1.93 5.73
N ARG A 37 -3.20 1.46 6.96
CA ARG A 37 -1.82 1.24 7.42
C ARG A 37 -1.10 0.19 6.59
N VAL A 38 -1.74 -0.93 6.30
CA VAL A 38 -1.16 -1.98 5.43
C VAL A 38 -0.88 -1.43 4.04
N GLN A 39 -1.84 -0.77 3.39
CA GLN A 39 -1.65 -0.16 2.07
C GLN A 39 -0.55 0.91 2.06
N LYS A 40 -0.38 1.65 3.16
CA LYS A 40 0.74 2.60 3.29
C LYS A 40 2.07 1.87 3.36
N LEU A 41 2.16 0.77 4.11
CA LEU A 41 3.36 -0.06 4.18
C LEU A 41 3.67 -0.71 2.84
N GLU A 42 2.69 -1.25 2.14
CA GLU A 42 2.83 -1.83 0.79
C GLU A 42 3.40 -0.81 -0.20
N ARG A 43 2.83 0.40 -0.26
CA ARG A 43 3.35 1.48 -1.12
C ARG A 43 4.78 1.90 -0.77
N CYS A 44 5.13 1.89 0.51
CA CYS A 44 6.51 2.15 0.93
C CYS A 44 7.44 0.99 0.54
N TRP A 45 6.95 -0.24 0.65
CA TRP A 45 7.69 -1.44 0.31
C TRP A 45 8.00 -1.51 -1.18
N GLU A 46 7.02 -1.23 -2.04
CA GLU A 46 7.18 -1.14 -3.51
C GLU A 46 8.21 -0.07 -3.93
N ARG A 47 8.39 0.96 -3.11
CA ARG A 47 9.38 2.03 -3.34
C ARG A 47 10.72 1.77 -2.65
N SER A 48 10.85 0.66 -1.93
CA SER A 48 12.09 0.33 -1.23
C SER A 48 13.15 -0.13 -2.21
N GLU A 49 14.40 0.22 -1.94
CA GLU A 49 15.55 -0.28 -2.72
C GLU A 49 15.61 -1.81 -2.71
N VAL A 50 15.20 -2.45 -1.61
CA VAL A 50 15.11 -3.91 -1.49
C VAL A 50 14.16 -4.49 -2.53
N TYR A 51 12.95 -3.95 -2.64
CA TYR A 51 11.98 -4.41 -3.64
C TYR A 51 12.52 -4.22 -5.07
N LEU A 52 13.14 -3.08 -5.36
CA LEU A 52 13.74 -2.84 -6.69
C LEU A 52 14.85 -3.84 -7.01
N LEU A 53 15.73 -4.12 -6.05
CA LEU A 53 16.78 -5.12 -6.21
C LEU A 53 16.20 -6.51 -6.44
N GLU A 54 15.24 -6.95 -5.62
CA GLU A 54 14.57 -8.24 -5.80
C GLU A 54 13.90 -8.35 -7.17
N HIS A 55 13.27 -7.27 -7.66
CA HIS A 55 12.65 -7.23 -8.97
C HIS A 55 13.69 -7.37 -10.10
N CYS A 56 14.77 -6.59 -10.06
CA CYS A 56 15.85 -6.68 -11.05
C CYS A 56 16.49 -8.08 -11.07
N TRP A 57 16.70 -8.69 -9.89
CA TRP A 57 17.29 -10.02 -9.79
C TRP A 57 16.38 -11.07 -10.43
N ARG A 58 15.07 -10.98 -10.21
CA ARG A 58 14.10 -11.90 -10.81
C ARG A 58 14.11 -11.81 -12.34
N GLN A 59 14.16 -10.59 -12.89
CA GLN A 59 14.26 -10.40 -14.34
C GLN A 59 15.52 -11.05 -14.93
N GLU A 60 16.68 -10.84 -14.30
CA GLU A 60 17.93 -11.44 -14.76
C GLU A 60 17.91 -12.98 -14.71
N THR A 61 17.25 -13.57 -13.69
CA THR A 61 17.11 -15.03 -13.62
C THR A 61 16.18 -15.59 -14.68
N ASP A 62 15.08 -14.89 -14.99
CA ASP A 62 14.11 -15.33 -16.00
C ASP A 62 14.71 -15.27 -17.41
N GLU A 63 15.55 -14.26 -17.69
CA GLU A 63 16.31 -14.13 -18.93
C GLU A 63 17.34 -15.26 -19.13
N LYS A 64 17.99 -15.72 -18.05
CA LYS A 64 18.99 -16.82 -18.13
C LYS A 64 18.38 -18.21 -18.27
N ASN A 65 17.10 -18.36 -17.94
CA ASN A 65 16.39 -19.64 -17.99
C ASN A 65 15.62 -19.86 -19.30
N THR A 66 15.64 -18.89 -20.22
CA THR A 66 15.04 -18.96 -21.58
C THR A 66 16.13 -19.17 -22.62
#